data_AF-A0A8S3I6S1-F1
#
_entry.id   AF-A0A8S3I6S1-F1
#
_cell.length_a   1.000
_cell.length_b   1.000
_cell.length_c   1.000
_cell.angle_alpha   90.00
_cell.angle_beta   90.00
_cell.angle_gamma   90.00
#
_symmetry.space_group_name_H-M   'P 1'
#
loop_
_entity.id
_entity.type
_entity.pdbx_description
1 polymer ?
#
loop_
_entity_poly.entity_id
_entity_poly.type
_entity_poly.pdbx_seq_one_letter_code
_entity_poly.pdbx_strand_id
1 'polypeptide(L)'
;MSQDLDDDEDWELEDEDDEDQVANEDATRQLDVDICPPNLDQKLYDDIVALREKRLDLDEAIADEKTVLQSLQQTLGQTQVYANKVDAELKAKHADLIDFQKKKQRKINDINVATGIRSHQIRYDRSTRLPDDLSDALIFNRINKSGLTNR
;
A
#
# COMPACT_ATOMS: atom_id res chain seq x y z
N MET A 1 -4.81 27.49 -2.57
CA MET A 1 -6.19 27.17 -2.93
C MET A 1 -6.52 25.86 -2.24
N SER A 2 -7.18 25.95 -1.08
CA SER A 2 -7.78 24.81 -0.39
C SER A 2 -9.18 25.27 -0.01
N GLN A 3 -10.18 24.59 -0.55
CA GLN A 3 -11.56 24.67 -0.08
C GLN A 3 -11.97 23.23 0.19
N ASP A 4 -11.90 22.88 1.46
CA ASP A 4 -12.54 21.71 2.03
C ASP A 4 -14.03 22.05 2.14
N LEU A 5 -14.87 21.29 1.44
CA LEU A 5 -16.33 21.33 1.57
C LEU A 5 -16.72 20.01 2.23
N ASP A 6 -16.72 20.04 3.57
CA ASP A 6 -17.49 19.13 4.42
C ASP A 6 -18.95 19.60 4.33
N ASP A 7 -19.78 18.80 3.68
CA ASP A 7 -21.24 19.01 3.59
C ASP A 7 -21.91 17.69 4.03
N ASP A 8 -21.72 17.38 5.31
CA ASP A 8 -22.51 16.38 6.04
C ASP A 8 -23.89 16.99 6.33
N GLU A 9 -24.77 16.98 5.33
CA GLU A 9 -26.21 17.16 5.55
C GLU A 9 -26.79 15.84 6.05
N ASP A 10 -26.77 15.69 7.37
CA ASP A 10 -27.45 14.64 8.14
C ASP A 10 -28.98 14.84 8.04
N TRP A 11 -29.58 14.23 7.02
CA TRP A 11 -31.02 14.14 6.88
C TRP A 11 -31.54 13.02 7.79
N GLU A 12 -31.67 13.32 9.10
CA GLU A 12 -32.47 12.52 10.03
C GLU A 12 -33.94 12.55 9.56
N LEU A 13 -34.29 11.57 8.73
CA LEU A 13 -35.68 11.24 8.41
C LEU A 13 -36.32 10.61 9.65
N GLU A 14 -36.90 11.47 10.49
CA GLU A 14 -37.91 11.08 11.49
C GLU A 14 -39.09 10.46 10.75
N ASP A 15 -39.08 9.14 10.66
CA ASP A 15 -40.16 8.30 10.13
C ASP A 15 -41.27 8.25 11.19
N GLU A 16 -42.01 9.35 11.33
CA GLU A 16 -43.31 9.37 12.01
C GLU A 16 -44.35 8.71 11.08
N ASP A 17 -44.28 7.39 11.00
CA ASP A 17 -45.30 6.53 10.39
C ASP A 17 -46.52 6.50 11.33
N ASP A 18 -47.26 7.61 11.36
CA ASP A 18 -48.59 7.68 11.98
C ASP A 18 -49.58 7.00 11.02
N GLU A 19 -49.51 5.67 10.99
CA GLU A 19 -50.52 4.80 10.38
C GLU A 19 -51.84 4.95 11.16
N ASP A 20 -52.57 6.03 10.88
CA ASP A 20 -54.00 6.10 11.13
C ASP A 20 -54.70 5.09 10.20
N GLN A 21 -54.64 3.82 10.60
CA GLN A 21 -55.39 2.71 10.02
C GLN A 21 -56.89 2.95 10.24
N VAL A 22 -57.48 3.78 9.39
CA VAL A 22 -58.92 3.75 9.13
C VAL A 22 -59.21 2.46 8.38
N ALA A 23 -59.35 1.38 9.15
CA ALA A 23 -59.81 0.08 8.70
C ALA A 23 -61.19 0.21 8.05
N ASN A 24 -61.20 0.52 6.75
CA ASN A 24 -62.37 0.37 5.91
C ASN A 24 -62.49 -1.13 5.58
N GLU A 25 -63.36 -1.80 6.31
CA GLU A 25 -63.59 -3.26 6.29
C GLU A 25 -64.10 -3.79 4.92
N ASP A 26 -64.16 -2.96 3.87
CA ASP A 26 -64.61 -3.32 2.51
C ASP A 26 -63.50 -3.21 1.44
N ALA A 27 -62.23 -3.01 1.84
CA ALA A 27 -61.12 -2.75 0.92
C ALA A 27 -60.07 -3.89 0.81
N THR A 28 -60.36 -5.11 1.28
CA THR A 28 -59.52 -6.30 1.01
C THR A 28 -59.80 -6.92 -0.36
N ARG A 29 -60.14 -6.10 -1.35
CA ARG A 29 -60.00 -6.51 -2.75
C ARG A 29 -58.52 -6.40 -3.07
N GLN A 30 -57.83 -7.54 -3.11
CA GLN A 30 -56.57 -7.64 -3.84
C GLN A 30 -56.82 -7.07 -5.23
N LEU A 31 -56.40 -5.82 -5.43
CA LEU A 31 -56.53 -5.16 -6.73
C LEU A 31 -55.54 -5.87 -7.63
N ASP A 32 -56.09 -6.62 -8.57
CA ASP A 32 -55.31 -7.35 -9.55
C ASP A 32 -54.49 -6.34 -10.36
N VAL A 33 -53.18 -6.35 -10.15
CA VAL A 33 -52.22 -5.39 -10.71
C VAL A 33 -52.14 -5.46 -12.22
N ASP A 34 -52.71 -6.51 -12.81
CA ASP A 34 -52.78 -6.76 -14.24
C ASP A 34 -54.04 -6.16 -14.89
N ILE A 35 -54.98 -5.60 -14.10
CA ILE A 35 -56.25 -5.05 -14.61
C ILE A 35 -56.16 -3.53 -14.74
N CYS A 36 -56.38 -3.04 -15.98
CA CYS A 36 -56.52 -1.62 -16.25
C CYS A 36 -57.71 -1.01 -15.47
N PRO A 37 -57.50 0.09 -14.72
CA PRO A 37 -58.55 0.75 -13.97
C PRO A 37 -59.72 1.23 -14.85
N PRO A 38 -60.96 1.25 -14.32
CA PRO A 38 -62.09 1.81 -15.04
C PRO A 38 -61.86 3.32 -15.32
N ASN A 39 -62.20 3.76 -16.54
CA ASN A 39 -62.01 5.12 -17.07
C ASN A 39 -60.58 5.50 -17.50
N LEU A 40 -59.65 4.55 -17.58
CA LEU A 40 -58.32 4.77 -18.15
C LEU A 40 -58.22 4.17 -19.55
N ASP A 41 -57.55 4.86 -20.48
CA ASP A 41 -57.26 4.31 -21.81
C ASP A 41 -56.29 3.13 -21.67
N GLN A 42 -56.64 1.99 -22.25
CA GLN A 42 -55.86 0.76 -22.16
C GLN A 42 -54.43 0.96 -22.67
N LYS A 43 -54.24 1.70 -23.77
CA LYS A 43 -52.91 1.96 -24.32
C LYS A 43 -52.02 2.73 -23.35
N LEU A 44 -52.59 3.76 -22.71
CA LEU A 44 -51.87 4.56 -21.74
C LEU A 44 -51.47 3.72 -20.51
N TYR A 45 -52.36 2.81 -20.08
CA TYR A 45 -52.05 1.89 -19.00
C TYR A 45 -50.92 0.92 -19.36
N ASP A 46 -50.99 0.26 -20.51
CA ASP A 46 -49.96 -0.67 -20.99
C ASP A 46 -48.59 0.02 -21.14
N ASP A 47 -48.58 1.25 -21.66
CA ASP A 47 -47.36 2.07 -21.79
C ASP A 47 -46.74 2.39 -20.41
N ILE A 48 -47.57 2.73 -19.41
CA ILE A 48 -47.11 3.02 -18.05
C ILE A 48 -46.57 1.75 -17.39
N VAL A 49 -47.24 0.60 -17.55
CA VAL A 49 -46.76 -0.69 -17.03
C VAL A 49 -45.40 -1.03 -17.63
N ALA A 50 -45.25 -0.91 -18.95
CA ALA A 50 -43.97 -1.15 -19.63
C ALA A 50 -42.86 -0.19 -19.18
N LEU A 51 -43.18 1.06 -18.87
CA LEU A 51 -42.21 2.01 -18.31
C LEU A 51 -41.81 1.65 -16.87
N ARG A 52 -42.74 1.14 -16.06
CA ARG A 52 -42.47 0.68 -14.69
C ARG A 52 -41.57 -0.55 -14.68
N GLU A 53 -41.83 -1.52 -15.55
CA GLU A 53 -40.98 -2.71 -15.72
C GLU A 53 -39.56 -2.30 -16.09
N LYS A 54 -39.41 -1.45 -17.13
CA LYS A 54 -38.08 -0.93 -17.52
C LYS A 54 -37.38 -0.18 -16.40
N ARG A 55 -38.12 0.59 -15.59
CA ARG A 55 -37.54 1.28 -14.42
C ARG A 55 -37.04 0.25 -13.40
N LEU A 56 -37.83 -0.78 -13.11
CA LEU A 56 -37.46 -1.83 -12.17
C LEU A 56 -36.19 -2.56 -12.63
N ASP A 57 -36.09 -2.92 -13.92
CA ASP A 57 -34.89 -3.55 -14.49
C ASP A 57 -33.64 -2.68 -14.32
N LEU A 58 -33.78 -1.36 -14.51
CA LEU A 58 -32.70 -0.40 -14.32
C LEU A 58 -32.31 -0.26 -12.85
N ASP A 59 -33.29 -0.16 -11.95
CA ASP A 59 -33.07 -0.05 -10.51
C ASP A 59 -32.36 -1.30 -9.96
N GLU A 60 -32.74 -2.50 -10.43
CA GLU A 60 -32.07 -3.76 -10.10
C GLU A 60 -30.63 -3.78 -10.62
N ALA A 61 -30.42 -3.41 -11.89
CA ALA A 61 -29.06 -3.33 -12.46
C ALA A 61 -28.16 -2.34 -11.71
N ILE A 62 -28.70 -1.19 -11.29
CA ILE A 62 -27.98 -0.20 -10.48
C ILE A 62 -27.66 -0.76 -9.09
N ALA A 63 -28.60 -1.45 -8.45
CA ALA A 63 -28.38 -2.07 -7.15
C ALA A 63 -27.26 -3.11 -7.22
N ASP A 64 -27.31 -3.99 -8.22
CA ASP A 64 -26.28 -5.00 -8.47
C ASP A 64 -24.91 -4.35 -8.71
N GLU A 65 -24.83 -3.33 -9.57
CA GLU A 65 -23.57 -2.63 -9.85
C GLU A 65 -23.00 -1.95 -8.60
N LYS A 66 -23.85 -1.36 -7.75
CA LYS A 66 -23.43 -0.78 -6.46
C LYS A 66 -22.84 -1.85 -5.53
N THR A 67 -23.44 -3.03 -5.44
CA THR A 67 -22.87 -4.12 -4.62
C THR A 67 -21.50 -4.55 -5.12
N VAL A 68 -21.33 -4.65 -6.44
CA VAL A 68 -20.04 -4.97 -7.07
C VAL A 68 -19.01 -3.89 -6.78
N LEU A 69 -19.37 -2.61 -6.92
CA LEU A 69 -18.48 -1.48 -6.61
C LEU A 69 -18.02 -1.50 -5.15
N GLN A 70 -18.93 -1.74 -4.19
CA GLN A 70 -18.56 -1.83 -2.78
C GLN A 70 -17.59 -3.00 -2.52
N SER A 71 -17.84 -4.16 -3.12
CA SER A 71 -16.93 -5.32 -3.00
C SER A 71 -15.53 -5.05 -3.58
N LEU A 72 -15.46 -4.33 -4.70
CA LEU A 72 -14.21 -3.93 -5.34
C LEU A 72 -13.45 -2.91 -4.49
N GLN A 73 -14.15 -1.92 -3.94
CA GLN A 73 -13.55 -0.93 -3.03
C GLN A 73 -12.96 -1.60 -1.79
N GLN A 74 -13.68 -2.56 -1.20
CA GLN A 74 -13.18 -3.33 -0.06
C GLN A 74 -11.92 -4.12 -0.43
N THR A 75 -11.94 -4.82 -1.57
CA THR A 75 -10.80 -5.62 -2.04
C THR A 75 -9.58 -4.74 -2.34
N LEU A 76 -9.81 -3.56 -2.93
CA LEU A 76 -8.77 -2.57 -3.19
C LEU A 76 -8.14 -2.07 -1.89
N GLY A 77 -8.95 -1.70 -0.89
CA GLY A 77 -8.45 -1.29 0.42
C GLY A 77 -7.63 -2.38 1.10
N GLN A 78 -8.09 -3.63 1.09
CA GLN A 78 -7.34 -4.78 1.62
C GLN A 78 -6.01 -4.98 0.90
N THR A 79 -6.01 -4.87 -0.43
CA THR A 79 -4.81 -5.03 -1.25
C THR A 79 -3.80 -3.92 -0.97
N GLN A 80 -4.24 -2.67 -0.80
CA GLN A 80 -3.37 -1.55 -0.43
C GLN A 80 -2.73 -1.75 0.94
N VAL A 81 -3.51 -2.20 1.94
CA VAL A 81 -2.97 -2.51 3.27
C VAL A 81 -1.93 -3.62 3.19
N TYR A 82 -2.19 -4.65 2.40
CA TYR A 82 -1.24 -5.74 2.19
C TYR A 82 0.04 -5.26 1.50
N ALA A 83 -0.06 -4.46 0.43
CA ALA A 83 1.08 -3.88 -0.26
C ALA A 83 1.96 -3.06 0.69
N ASN A 84 1.36 -2.19 1.51
CA ASN A 84 2.08 -1.38 2.49
C ASN A 84 2.81 -2.23 3.54
N LYS A 85 2.19 -3.34 3.99
CA LYS A 85 2.83 -4.29 4.91
C LYS A 85 4.06 -4.95 4.27
N VAL A 86 3.91 -5.46 3.04
CA VAL A 86 5.01 -6.09 2.30
C VAL A 86 6.15 -5.10 2.07
N ASP A 87 5.86 -3.85 1.71
CA ASP A 87 6.88 -2.82 1.54
C ASP A 87 7.63 -2.49 2.83
N ALA A 88 6.91 -2.43 3.97
CA ALA A 88 7.52 -2.22 5.27
C ALA A 88 8.44 -3.40 5.66
N GLU A 89 7.99 -4.63 5.45
CA GLU A 89 8.79 -5.83 5.69
C GLU A 89 10.03 -5.87 4.79
N LEU A 90 9.89 -5.56 3.50
CA LEU A 90 10.99 -5.50 2.54
C LEU A 90 12.04 -4.48 2.98
N LYS A 91 11.63 -3.28 3.40
CA LYS A 91 12.54 -2.25 3.93
C LYS A 91 13.26 -2.73 5.18
N ALA A 92 12.55 -3.38 6.11
CA ALA A 92 13.16 -3.94 7.31
C ALA A 92 14.21 -5.00 6.99
N LYS A 93 13.91 -5.94 6.09
CA LYS A 93 14.86 -6.97 5.63
C LYS A 93 16.08 -6.38 4.93
N HIS A 94 15.91 -5.33 4.13
CA HIS A 94 17.04 -4.62 3.54
C HIS A 94 17.93 -3.96 4.60
N ALA A 95 17.35 -3.33 5.61
CA ALA A 95 18.10 -2.74 6.71
C ALA A 95 18.92 -3.80 7.46
N ASP A 96 18.29 -4.93 7.81
CA ASP A 96 18.94 -6.07 8.46
C ASP A 96 20.12 -6.61 7.63
N LEU A 97 19.94 -6.70 6.31
CA LEU A 97 20.98 -7.16 5.39
C LEU A 97 22.17 -6.20 5.35
N ILE A 98 21.91 -4.89 5.30
CA ILE A 98 22.95 -3.86 5.34
C ILE A 98 23.73 -3.96 6.65
N ASP A 99 23.05 -4.12 7.77
CA ASP A 99 23.70 -4.25 9.07
C ASP A 99 24.51 -5.54 9.20
N PHE A 100 24.01 -6.63 8.63
CA PHE A 100 24.77 -7.88 8.51
C PHE A 100 26.05 -7.68 7.68
N GLN A 101 25.96 -7.02 6.53
CA GLN A 101 27.12 -6.72 5.70
C GLN A 101 28.14 -5.82 6.43
N LYS A 102 27.68 -4.79 7.15
CA LYS A 102 28.56 -3.96 7.98
C LYS A 102 29.25 -4.76 9.07
N LYS A 103 28.54 -5.69 9.74
CA LYS A 103 29.14 -6.60 10.73
C LYS A 103 30.19 -7.51 10.09
N LYS A 104 29.90 -8.06 8.91
CA LYS A 104 30.86 -8.88 8.15
C LYS A 104 32.11 -8.07 7.79
N GLN A 105 31.95 -6.84 7.29
CA GLN A 105 33.09 -6.00 6.93
C GLN A 105 33.96 -5.65 8.14
N ARG A 106 33.35 -5.31 9.28
CA ARG A 106 34.09 -5.08 10.53
C ARG A 106 34.92 -6.29 10.91
N LYS A 107 34.31 -7.48 10.92
CA LYS A 107 35.03 -8.73 11.21
C LYS A 107 36.18 -8.99 10.22
N ILE A 108 36.00 -8.72 8.93
CA ILE A 108 37.06 -8.88 7.92
C ILE A 108 38.21 -7.89 8.16
N ASN A 109 37.89 -6.65 8.52
CA ASN A 109 38.90 -5.63 8.81
C ASN A 109 39.72 -5.97 10.07
N ASP A 110 39.14 -6.70 11.02
CA ASP A 110 39.83 -7.16 12.23
C ASP A 110 40.70 -8.41 12.00
N ILE A 111 40.75 -8.96 10.77
CA ILE A 111 41.58 -10.13 10.45
C ILE A 111 43.03 -9.68 10.24
N ASN A 112 43.90 -10.08 11.17
CA ASN A 112 45.34 -9.95 11.00
C ASN A 112 45.85 -10.96 9.95
N VAL A 113 46.41 -10.48 8.86
CA VAL A 113 47.04 -11.31 7.82
C VAL A 113 48.55 -11.24 7.96
N ALA A 114 49.18 -12.37 8.26
CA ALA A 114 50.62 -12.48 8.22
C ALA A 114 51.11 -12.43 6.77
N THR A 115 51.95 -11.45 6.45
CA THR A 115 52.56 -11.31 5.11
C THR A 115 54.06 -11.57 5.23
N GLY A 116 54.56 -12.54 4.47
CA GLY A 116 55.99 -12.79 4.37
C GLY A 116 56.68 -11.65 3.62
N ILE A 117 57.58 -10.94 4.29
CA ILE A 117 58.41 -9.89 3.70
C ILE A 117 59.82 -10.47 3.46
N ARG A 118 60.38 -10.23 2.28
CA ARG A 118 61.78 -10.62 1.99
C ARG A 118 62.73 -9.56 2.55
N SER A 119 63.89 -9.96 3.08
CA SER A 119 64.83 -9.03 3.73
C SER A 119 65.21 -7.81 2.86
N HIS A 120 65.34 -7.97 1.54
CA HIS A 120 65.66 -6.86 0.63
C HIS A 120 64.52 -5.83 0.45
N GLN A 121 63.31 -6.12 0.93
CA GLN A 121 62.16 -5.21 0.88
C GLN A 121 62.11 -4.28 2.09
N ILE A 122 62.91 -4.56 3.13
CA ILE A 122 62.96 -3.78 4.36
C ILE A 122 64.01 -2.67 4.18
N ARG A 123 63.61 -1.43 4.43
CA ARG A 123 64.49 -0.26 4.42
C ARG A 123 64.33 0.48 5.73
N TYR A 124 65.45 0.72 6.41
CA TYR A 124 65.51 1.48 7.64
C TYR A 124 66.44 2.66 7.44
N ASP A 125 65.91 3.88 7.54
CA ASP A 125 66.63 5.11 7.16
C ASP A 125 67.48 5.67 8.33
N ARG A 126 67.20 5.25 9.57
CA ARG A 126 67.81 5.80 10.79
C ARG A 126 69.00 4.99 11.35
N SER A 127 69.25 3.77 10.87
CA SER A 127 70.34 2.91 11.36
C SER A 127 70.83 1.97 10.26
N THR A 128 72.11 1.59 10.33
CA THR A 128 72.75 0.58 9.47
C THR A 128 72.37 -0.86 9.84
N ARG A 129 71.59 -1.05 10.91
CA ARG A 129 71.08 -2.35 11.37
C ARG A 129 69.55 -2.34 11.45
N LEU A 130 68.94 -3.48 11.12
CA LEU A 130 67.51 -3.71 11.35
C LEU A 130 67.24 -3.69 12.86
N PRO A 131 66.21 -2.97 13.35
CA PRO A 131 65.80 -3.06 14.74
C PRO A 131 65.14 -4.42 15.04
N ASP A 132 65.29 -4.88 16.28
CA ASP A 132 64.68 -6.13 16.76
C ASP A 132 63.15 -5.99 16.92
N ASP A 133 62.67 -4.76 17.06
CA ASP A 133 61.26 -4.40 17.08
C ASP A 133 60.90 -3.59 15.82
N LEU A 134 59.90 -4.08 15.09
CA LEU A 134 59.35 -3.46 13.88
C LEU A 134 57.96 -2.87 14.12
N SER A 135 57.50 -2.74 15.37
CA SER A 135 56.18 -2.18 15.71
C SER A 135 55.99 -0.74 15.20
N ASP A 136 57.07 0.04 15.17
CA ASP A 136 57.09 1.42 14.64
C ASP A 136 57.31 1.48 13.11
N ALA A 137 57.44 0.34 12.44
CA ALA A 137 57.71 0.29 11.01
C ALA A 137 56.44 0.54 10.18
N LEU A 138 56.56 1.37 9.14
CA LEU A 138 55.48 1.67 8.22
C LEU A 138 55.53 0.73 7.00
N ILE A 139 54.41 0.07 6.69
CA ILE A 139 54.27 -0.81 5.52
C ILE A 139 53.54 -0.07 4.40
N PHE A 140 54.14 -0.03 3.22
CA PHE A 140 53.54 0.60 2.03
C PHE A 140 53.58 -0.33 0.82
N ASN A 141 52.55 -0.24 -0.01
CA ASN A 141 52.56 -0.87 -1.33
C ASN A 141 53.60 -0.19 -2.22
N ARG A 142 54.35 -0.95 -3.03
CA ARG A 142 55.33 -0.43 -4.00
C ARG A 142 54.76 0.65 -4.91
N ILE A 143 53.46 0.58 -5.23
CA ILE A 143 52.75 1.55 -6.07
C ILE A 143 52.74 2.95 -5.41
N ASN A 144 52.65 3.01 -4.08
CA ASN A 144 52.54 4.26 -3.33
C ASN A 144 53.91 4.85 -2.93
N LYS A 145 55.01 4.15 -3.23
CA LYS A 145 56.37 4.53 -2.83
C LYS A 145 56.82 5.85 -3.45
N SER A 146 56.44 6.14 -4.69
CA SER A 146 56.82 7.37 -5.40
C SER A 146 56.24 8.63 -4.77
N GLY A 147 55.08 8.53 -4.10
CA GLY A 147 54.45 9.66 -3.39
C GLY A 147 55.13 10.02 -2.06
N LEU A 148 55.95 9.12 -1.50
CA LEU A 148 56.63 9.32 -0.21
C LEU A 148 58.04 9.91 -0.36
N THR A 149 58.63 9.83 -1.55
CA THR A 149 60.02 10.27 -1.82
C THR A 149 60.13 11.74 -2.26
N ASN A 150 59.02 12.48 -2.34
CA ASN A 150 58.97 13.86 -2.83
C ASN A 150 58.44 14.86 -1.77
N ARG A 151 58.99 14.82 -0.56
CA ARG A 151 58.87 15.91 0.42
C ARG A 151 60.23 16.36 0.90
#